data_AF-A0ABD0BZL4-F1
#
_entry.id   AF-A0ABD0BZL4-F1
#
_cell.length_a   1.000
_cell.length_b   1.000
_cell.length_c   1.000
_cell.angle_alpha   90.00
_cell.angle_beta   90.00
_cell.angle_gamma   90.00
#
_symmetry.space_group_name_H-M   'P 1'
#
loop_
_entity.id
_entity.type
_entity.pdbx_description
1 polymer ?
#
loop_
_entity_poly.entity_id
_entity_poly.type
_entity_poly.pdbx_seq_one_letter_code
_entity_poly.pdbx_strand_id
1 'polypeptide(L)' 'MADKKSGGLVPLCNGTVITWTMPPLISGFLATGSIAGLILQLNNIVLDVLIYMPFMSALNKRQLMEENKAK' A
#
# COMPACT_ATOMS: atom_id res chain seq x y z
N MET A 1 28.19 1.38 -10.96
CA MET A 1 26.72 1.21 -10.98
C MET A 1 26.08 2.58 -10.96
N ALA A 2 25.93 3.16 -12.13
CA ALA A 2 25.23 4.42 -12.33
C ALA A 2 23.91 4.06 -13.03
N ASP A 3 22.79 4.29 -12.36
CA ASP A 3 21.63 4.81 -13.07
C ASP A 3 20.87 5.80 -12.19
N LYS A 4 20.46 6.85 -12.86
CA LYS A 4 20.06 8.16 -12.39
C LYS A 4 18.57 8.26 -12.74
N LYS A 5 17.80 8.92 -11.86
CA LYS A 5 16.46 9.51 -12.12
C LYS A 5 15.23 8.63 -11.90
N SER A 6 14.40 9.06 -10.95
CA SER A 6 13.00 9.39 -11.23
C SER A 6 12.45 10.29 -10.12
N GLY A 7 12.83 11.58 -10.15
CA GLY A 7 12.42 12.60 -9.15
C GLY A 7 13.12 12.43 -7.80
N GLY A 8 14.03 13.34 -7.43
CA GLY A 8 14.79 13.28 -6.16
C GLY A 8 13.97 13.53 -4.89
N LEU A 9 12.79 12.91 -4.74
CA LEU A 9 11.92 13.06 -3.59
C LEU A 9 12.18 12.02 -2.50
N VAL A 10 12.64 10.80 -2.84
CA VAL A 10 12.80 9.71 -1.86
C VAL A 10 14.11 8.94 -2.10
N PRO A 11 14.91 8.66 -1.05
CA PRO A 11 16.09 7.83 -1.17
C PRO A 11 15.75 6.43 -1.70
N LEU A 12 16.68 5.80 -2.41
CA LEU A 12 16.49 4.42 -2.86
C LEU A 12 16.48 3.44 -1.67
N CYS A 13 15.70 2.36 -1.78
CA CYS A 13 15.67 1.29 -0.78
C CYS A 13 17.10 0.74 -0.54
N ASN A 14 17.54 0.69 0.72
CA ASN A 14 18.90 0.41 1.16
C ASN A 14 19.33 -1.07 1.03
N GLY A 15 18.74 -1.86 0.13
CA GLY A 15 19.08 -3.29 -0.01
C GLY A 15 18.83 -4.14 1.25
N THR A 16 18.25 -3.57 2.31
CA THR A 16 17.86 -4.27 3.53
C THR A 16 16.77 -5.28 3.19
N VAL A 17 17.02 -6.55 3.46
CA VAL A 17 16.05 -7.61 3.23
C VAL A 17 14.95 -7.48 4.29
N ILE A 18 13.86 -6.81 3.93
CA ILE A 18 12.71 -6.63 4.80
C ILE A 18 11.82 -7.86 4.65
N THR A 19 11.55 -8.54 5.75
CA THR A 19 10.61 -9.65 5.76
C THR A 19 9.21 -9.14 5.42
N TRP A 20 8.47 -9.90 4.61
CA TRP A 20 7.10 -9.61 4.17
C TRP A 20 6.07 -9.50 5.31
N THR A 21 6.44 -9.91 6.52
CA THR A 21 5.64 -9.79 7.74
C THR A 21 5.87 -8.47 8.49
N MET A 22 6.81 -7.63 8.05
CA MET A 22 7.07 -6.32 8.66
C MET A 22 5.90 -5.38 8.36
N PRO A 23 5.30 -4.71 9.37
CA PRO A 23 4.20 -3.79 9.12
C PRO A 23 4.61 -2.68 8.15
N PRO A 24 3.74 -2.28 7.21
CA PRO A 24 4.12 -1.46 6.05
C PRO A 24 4.77 -0.14 6.45
N LEU A 25 4.27 0.54 7.48
CA LEU A 25 4.85 1.79 8.00
C LEU A 25 6.31 1.65 8.45
N ILE A 26 6.61 0.55 9.15
CA ILE A 26 7.95 0.25 9.64
C ILE A 26 8.85 -0.20 8.47
N SER A 27 8.29 -0.94 7.53
CA SER A 27 8.99 -1.37 6.31
C SER A 27 9.48 -0.19 5.46
N GLY A 28 8.66 0.86 5.27
CA GLY A 28 9.05 2.04 4.49
C GLY A 28 10.14 2.88 5.14
N PHE A 29 10.13 2.97 6.48
CA PHE A 29 11.18 3.65 7.26
C PHE A 29 12.50 2.87 7.23
N LEU A 30 12.48 1.56 7.47
CA LEU A 30 13.70 0.72 7.42
C LEU A 30 14.23 0.50 6.01
N ALA A 31 13.36 0.48 5.00
CA ALA A 31 13.77 0.39 3.60
C ALA A 31 14.61 1.60 3.20
N THR A 32 14.22 2.79 3.65
CA THR A 32 14.74 4.05 3.09
C THR A 32 15.66 4.79 4.06
N GLY A 33 15.58 4.51 5.36
CA GLY A 33 16.25 5.26 6.42
C GLY A 33 15.80 6.72 6.52
N SER A 34 14.68 7.09 5.87
CA SER A 34 14.23 8.47 5.71
C SER A 34 12.70 8.58 5.77
N ILE A 35 12.24 9.70 6.32
CA ILE A 35 10.82 10.08 6.47
C ILE A 35 10.10 10.10 5.11
N ALA A 36 10.83 10.36 4.02
CA ALA A 36 10.27 10.36 2.67
C ALA A 36 9.71 8.99 2.24
N GLY A 37 10.33 7.88 2.67
CA GLY A 37 9.83 6.52 2.41
C GLY A 37 8.55 6.20 3.18
N LEU A 38 8.43 6.73 4.41
CA LEU A 38 7.22 6.59 5.22
C LEU A 38 6.01 7.30 4.59
N ILE A 39 6.21 8.50 4.03
CA ILE A 39 5.15 9.29 3.39
C ILE A 39 4.62 8.58 2.14
N LEU A 40 5.51 8.01 1.30
CA LEU A 40 5.08 7.22 0.15
C LEU A 40 4.29 5.97 0.56
N GLN A 41 4.70 5.32 1.65
CA GLN A 41 4.00 4.14 2.16
C GLN A 41 2.60 4.50 2.66
N LEU A 42 2.45 5.62 3.38
CA LEU A 42 1.15 6.14 3.80
C LEU A 42 0.25 6.42 2.61
N ASN A 43 0.76 7.09 1.58
CA ASN A 43 -0.02 7.37 0.37
C ASN A 43 -0.46 6.10 -0.34
N ASN A 44 0.38 5.06 -0.40
CA ASN A 44 0.00 3.77 -0.96
C ASN A 44 -1.12 3.09 -0.18
N ILE A 45 -1.06 3.10 1.16
CA ILE A 45 -2.14 2.53 2.01
C ILE A 45 -3.46 3.28 1.78
N VAL A 46 -3.41 4.62 1.71
CA VAL A 46 -4.61 5.43 1.47
C VAL A 46 -5.19 5.14 0.08
N LEU A 47 -4.35 5.04 -0.95
CA LEU A 47 -4.76 4.68 -2.30
C LEU A 47 -5.36 3.27 -2.36
N ASP A 48 -4.74 2.30 -1.68
CA ASP A 48 -5.23 0.93 -1.60
C ASP A 48 -6.63 0.87 -0.99
N VAL A 49 -6.83 1.55 0.15
CA VAL A 49 -8.15 1.65 0.79
C VAL A 49 -9.18 2.33 -0.11
N LEU A 50 -8.79 3.42 -0.79
CA LEU A 50 -9.69 4.16 -1.68
C LEU A 50 -10.12 3.30 -2.88
N ILE A 51 -9.19 2.54 -3.47
CA ILE A 51 -9.45 1.64 -4.59
C ILE A 51 -10.26 0.42 -4.14
N TYR A 52 -10.00 -0.09 -2.93
CA TYR A 52 -10.68 -1.26 -2.37
C TYR A 52 -12.12 -0.96 -1.93
N MET A 53 -12.40 0.25 -1.44
CA MET A 53 -13.73 0.66 -0.98
C MET A 53 -14.88 0.43 -2.01
N PRO A 54 -14.79 0.89 -3.28
CA PRO A 54 -15.85 0.64 -4.26
C PRO A 54 -15.99 -0.84 -4.61
N PHE A 55 -14.89 -1.58 -4.66
CA PHE A 55 -14.90 -3.03 -4.93
C PHE A 55 -15.62 -3.79 -3.81
N MET A 56 -15.29 -3.49 -2.55
CA MET A 56 -15.97 -4.08 -1.39
C MET A 56 -17.45 -3.74 -1.32
N SER A 57 -17.81 -2.49 -1.61
CA SER A 57 -19.22 -2.09 -1.63
C SER A 57 -20.01 -2.85 -2.70
N ALA A 58 -19.42 -3.08 -3.88
CA ALA A 58 -20.04 -3.85 -4.94
C ALA A 58 -20.21 -5.34 -4.56
N LEU A 59 -19.20 -5.95 -3.94
CA LEU A 59 -19.30 -7.32 -3.44
C LEU A 59 -20.37 -7.46 -2.36
N ASN A 60 -20.37 -6.56 -1.37
CA ASN A 60 -21.33 -6.60 -0.27
C ASN A 60 -22.78 -6.44 -0.78
N LYS A 61 -23.02 -5.58 -1.77
CA LYS A 61 -24.34 -5.45 -2.42
C LYS A 61 -24.79 -6.74 -3.11
N ARG A 62 -23.86 -7.47 -3.75
CA ARG A 62 -24.18 -8.74 -4.41
C ARG A 62 -24.54 -9.83 -3.40
N GLN A 63 -23.78 -9.93 -2.31
CA GLN A 63 -24.06 -10.89 -1.24
C GLN A 63 -25.41 -10.60 -0.56
N LEU A 64 -25.73 -9.33 -0.26
CA LEU A 64 -27.04 -8.94 0.28
C LEU A 64 -28.20 -9.27 -0.67
N MET A 65 -28.02 -9.11 -1.98
CA MET A 65 -29.03 -9.51 -2.96
C MET A 65 -29.25 -11.02 -2.98
N GLU A 66 -28.18 -11.81 -2.89
CA GLU A 66 -28.28 -13.28 -2.82
C GLU A 66 -28.94 -13.75 -1.52
N GLU A 67 -28.59 -13.15 -0.37
CA GLU A 67 -29.23 -13.42 0.91
C GLU A 67 -30.73 -13.09 0.89
N ASN A 68 -31.12 -11.97 0.29
CA ASN A 68 -32.53 -11.58 0.15
C ASN A 68 -33.29 -12.40 -0.89
N LYS A 69 -32.60 -13.06 -1.84
CA LYS A 69 -33.21 -13.95 -2.84
C LYS A 69 -33.39 -15.37 -2.30
N ALA A 70 -32.59 -15.75 -1.30
CA ALA A 70 -32.65 -17.03 -0.62
C ALA A 70 -33.62 -17.04 0.59
N LYS A 71 -34.06 -15.86 1.04
CA LYS A 71 -35.21 -15.70 1.93
C LYS A 71 -36.51 -15.58 1.14
#